data_AF-A0A3B1ARX2-F1
#
_entry.id   AF-A0A3B1ARX2-F1
#
_cell.length_a   1.000
_cell.length_b   1.000
_cell.length_c   1.000
_cell.angle_alpha   90.00
_cell.angle_beta   90.00
_cell.angle_gamma   90.00
#
_symmetry.space_group_name_H-M   'P 1'
#
loop_
_entity.id
_entity.type
_entity.pdbx_description
1 polymer ?
#
loop_
_entity_poly.entity_id
_entity_poly.type
_entity_poly.pdbx_seq_one_letter_code
_entity_poly.pdbx_strand_id
1 'polypeptide(L)' 'AVRVPLIASGGVGELAHLAEGVIEGGADAVLAASIFHFGEHTIEEAKRAMAEKGVEVRL' A
#
# COMPACT_ATOMS: atom_id res chain seq x y z
N ALA A 1 19.85 2.07 8.60
CA ALA A 1 18.99 2.11 7.40
C ALA A 1 19.83 1.87 6.16
N VAL A 2 19.30 1.09 5.20
CA VAL A 2 19.91 0.95 3.87
C VAL A 2 19.48 2.13 2.99
N ARG A 3 20.26 2.45 1.96
CA ARG A 3 19.98 3.60 1.06
C ARG A 3 19.21 3.21 -0.21
N VAL A 4 18.90 1.93 -0.37
CA VAL A 4 18.13 1.44 -1.51
C VAL A 4 16.64 1.51 -1.17
N PRO A 5 15.76 1.79 -2.15
CA PRO A 5 14.32 1.77 -1.93
C PRO A 5 13.85 0.40 -1.43
N LEU A 6 12.88 0.40 -0.53
CA LEU A 6 12.30 -0.78 0.10
C LEU A 6 10.84 -0.94 -0.29
N ILE A 7 10.49 -2.17 -0.70
CA ILE A 7 9.11 -2.57 -0.93
C ILE A 7 8.66 -3.43 0.25
N ALA A 8 7.67 -2.97 1.01
CA ALA A 8 7.00 -3.80 2.01
C ALA A 8 6.06 -4.79 1.30
N SER A 9 6.24 -6.09 1.55
CA SER A 9 5.51 -7.16 0.86
C SER A 9 5.04 -8.23 1.84
N GLY A 10 3.74 -8.51 1.84
CA GLY A 10 3.09 -9.50 2.69
C GLY A 10 2.37 -8.90 3.91
N GLY A 11 1.27 -9.52 4.35
CA GLY A 11 0.48 -9.08 5.51
C GLY A 11 -0.60 -8.02 5.24
N VAL A 12 -0.79 -7.61 3.98
CA VAL A 12 -1.90 -6.70 3.61
C VAL A 12 -3.21 -7.47 3.62
N GLY A 13 -4.08 -7.17 4.60
CA GLY A 13 -5.42 -7.75 4.73
C GLY A 13 -6.55 -6.75 4.50
N GLU A 14 -6.26 -5.45 4.55
CA GLU A 14 -7.21 -4.37 4.26
C GLU A 14 -6.48 -3.17 3.64
N LEU A 15 -7.23 -2.24 3.04
CA LEU A 15 -6.66 -1.07 2.35
C LEU A 15 -5.85 -0.16 3.29
N ALA A 16 -6.20 -0.13 4.58
CA ALA A 16 -5.51 0.69 5.57
C ALA A 16 -4.03 0.31 5.73
N HIS A 17 -3.70 -0.99 5.67
CA HIS A 17 -2.35 -1.50 5.77
C HIS A 17 -1.41 -0.98 4.66
N LEU A 18 -1.97 -0.62 3.49
CA LEU A 18 -1.17 -0.07 2.38
C LEU A 18 -0.58 1.30 2.75
N ALA A 19 -1.39 2.17 3.35
CA ALA A 19 -0.93 3.48 3.77
C ALA A 19 -0.04 3.41 5.02
N GLU A 20 -0.37 2.52 5.96
CA GLU A 20 0.44 2.29 7.17
C GLU A 20 1.84 1.78 6.83
N GLY A 21 1.98 0.90 5.83
CA GLY A 21 3.29 0.45 5.35
C GLY A 21 4.20 1.59 4.89
N VAL A 22 3.63 2.67 4.34
CA VAL A 22 4.36 3.86 3.91
C VAL A 22 4.56 4.84 5.07
N ILE A 23 3.48 5.22 5.76
CA ILE A 23 3.48 6.30 6.76
C ILE A 23 4.18 5.88 8.05
N GLU A 24 3.85 4.70 8.58
CA GLU A 24 4.40 4.20 9.84
C GLU A 24 5.61 3.32 9.60
N GLY A 25 5.55 2.47 8.56
CA GLY A 25 6.62 1.54 8.20
C GLY A 25 7.80 2.21 7.48
N GLY A 26 7.61 3.39 6.91
CA GLY A 26 8.64 4.10 6.15
C GLY A 26 9.08 3.39 4.86
N ALA A 27 8.22 2.53 4.30
CA ALA A 27 8.50 1.86 3.03
C ALA A 27 8.33 2.83 1.85
N ASP A 28 9.20 2.70 0.86
CA ASP A 28 9.11 3.49 -0.38
C ASP A 28 7.98 3.00 -1.29
N ALA A 29 7.61 1.71 -1.17
CA ALA A 29 6.45 1.13 -1.85
C ALA A 29 5.85 -0.02 -1.04
N VAL A 30 4.61 -0.38 -1.39
CA VAL A 30 3.88 -1.51 -0.81
C VAL A 30 3.39 -2.47 -1.89
N LEU A 31 3.35 -3.76 -1.57
CA LEU A 31 2.85 -4.82 -2.43
C LEU A 31 1.73 -5.59 -1.73
N ALA A 32 0.59 -5.72 -2.41
CA ALA A 32 -0.50 -6.61 -2.02
C ALA A 32 -0.89 -7.50 -3.21
N ALA A 33 -1.27 -8.74 -2.91
CA ALA A 33 -1.63 -9.73 -3.93
C ALA A 33 -3.05 -10.27 -3.70
N SER A 34 -3.30 -10.94 -2.57
CA SER A 34 -4.56 -11.64 -2.30
C SER A 34 -5.80 -10.75 -2.43
N ILE A 35 -5.78 -9.54 -1.84
CA ILE A 35 -6.91 -8.61 -1.87
C ILE A 35 -7.31 -8.17 -3.30
N PHE A 36 -6.35 -8.18 -4.24
CA PHE A 36 -6.61 -7.85 -5.64
C PHE A 36 -6.93 -9.11 -6.46
N HIS A 37 -6.24 -10.22 -6.19
CA HIS A 37 -6.42 -11.47 -6.91
C HIS A 37 -7.81 -12.06 -6.72
N PHE A 38 -8.37 -11.94 -5.50
CA PHE A 38 -9.71 -12.41 -5.17
C PHE A 38 -10.81 -11.37 -5.41
N GLY A 39 -10.44 -10.16 -5.88
CA GLY A 39 -11.40 -9.10 -6.18
C GLY A 39 -12.10 -8.52 -4.95
N GLU A 40 -11.51 -8.66 -3.75
CA GLU A 40 -12.00 -8.02 -2.53
C GLU A 40 -11.90 -6.50 -2.63
N HIS A 41 -10.84 -6.02 -3.28
CA HIS A 41 -10.62 -4.62 -3.61
C HIS A 41 -10.05 -4.45 -5.01
N THR A 42 -10.28 -3.29 -5.59
CA THR A 42 -9.68 -2.84 -6.84
C THR A 42 -8.44 -2.00 -6.60
N ILE A 43 -7.61 -1.85 -7.64
CA ILE A 43 -6.46 -0.95 -7.61
C ILE A 43 -6.89 0.52 -7.41
N GLU A 44 -8.06 0.90 -7.94
CA GLU A 44 -8.58 2.26 -7.76
C GLU A 44 -8.95 2.54 -6.30
N GLU A 45 -9.68 1.62 -5.65
CA GLU A 45 -10.03 1.75 -4.22
C GLU A 45 -8.78 1.84 -3.34
N ALA A 46 -7.77 1.01 -3.62
CA ALA A 46 -6.49 1.06 -2.92
C ALA A 46 -5.80 2.42 -3.05
N LYS A 47 -5.71 2.96 -4.28
CA LYS A 47 -5.11 4.28 -4.51
C LYS A 47 -5.91 5.39 -3.84
N ARG A 48 -7.24 5.35 -3.89
CA ARG A 48 -8.09 6.33 -3.20
C ARG A 48 -7.89 6.30 -1.69
N ALA A 49 -7.88 5.12 -1.08
CA ALA A 49 -7.62 4.96 0.35
C ALA A 49 -6.23 5.48 0.76
N MET A 50 -5.21 5.25 -0.06
CA MET A 50 -3.87 5.81 0.16
C MET A 50 -3.84 7.33 0.03
N ALA A 51 -4.50 7.89 -0.99
CA ALA A 51 -4.61 9.33 -1.20
C ALA A 51 -5.36 10.04 -0.06
N GLU A 52 -6.46 9.44 0.43
CA GLU A 52 -7.24 9.96 1.55
C GLU A 52 -6.43 10.01 2.86
N LYS A 53 -5.51 9.07 3.05
CA LYS A 53 -4.55 9.07 4.17
C LYS A 53 -3.32 9.98 3.93
N GLY A 54 -3.28 10.71 2.81
CA GLY A 54 -2.22 11.68 2.50
C GLY A 54 -0.99 11.10 1.80
N VAL A 55 -1.04 9.86 1.32
CA VAL A 55 0.05 9.29 0.51
C VAL A 55 -0.11 9.74 -0.94
N GLU A 56 0.93 10.37 -1.49
CA GLU A 56 0.93 10.76 -2.90
C GLU A 56 0.95 9.51 -3.78
N VAL A 57 -0.10 9.34 -4.58
CA VAL A 57 -0.26 8.22 -5.50
C VAL A 57 -0.71 8.70 -6.86
N ARG A 58 -0.34 7.96 -7.90
CA ARG A 58 -0.84 8.20 -9.26
C ARG A 58 -2.28 7.71 -9.35
N LEU A 59 -3.24 8.63 -9.41
CA LEU A 59 -4.65 8.32 -9.69
C LEU A 59 -4.84 7.99 -11.17
#